data_AF-A0A0C3A9S0-F1
#
_entry.id   AF-A0A0C3A9S0-F1
#
_cell.length_a   1.000
_cell.length_b   1.000
_cell.length_c   1.000
_cell.angle_alpha   90.00
_cell.angle_beta   90.00
_cell.angle_gamma   90.00
#
_symmetry.space_group_name_H-M   'P 1'
#
loop_
_entity.id
_entity.type
_entity.pdbx_description
1 polymer ?
#
loop_
_entity_poly.entity_id
_entity_poly.type
_entity_poly.pdbx_seq_one_letter_code
_entity_poly.pdbx_strand_id
1 'polypeptide(L)'
;MDPDEILIPMAVFEELMGLPFGSYGIAYDISTQRTQDNVPHGWHANRSNTYDELVNLLLAAGYQQDQLSVWICDDTTATQAYWTMLSLSRVRPSGKLETTIQGLKMYHVFNQEFDITEYMQLGGIYSPIL
;
A
#
# COMPACT_ATOMS: atom_id res chain seq x y z
N MET A 1 5.26 -27.92 0.54
CA MET A 1 5.12 -26.57 -0.01
C MET A 1 4.19 -25.86 0.95
N ASP A 2 4.68 -24.79 1.59
CA ASP A 2 3.88 -24.03 2.55
C ASP A 2 2.77 -23.32 1.76
N PRO A 3 1.47 -23.51 2.08
CA PRO A 3 0.39 -22.82 1.38
C PRO A 3 0.47 -21.29 1.50
N ASP A 4 1.32 -20.76 2.40
CA ASP A 4 1.55 -19.33 2.60
C ASP A 4 2.81 -18.79 1.86
N GLU A 5 3.45 -19.61 1.02
CA GLU A 5 4.61 -19.23 0.23
C GLU A 5 4.20 -18.37 -0.97
N ILE A 6 4.46 -17.07 -0.88
CA ILE A 6 4.23 -16.13 -1.96
C ILE A 6 5.27 -16.39 -3.06
N LEU A 7 4.82 -16.70 -4.28
CA LEU A 7 5.69 -16.93 -5.44
C LEU A 7 5.69 -15.71 -6.35
N ILE A 8 6.85 -15.09 -6.54
CA ILE A 8 7.05 -14.06 -7.57
C ILE A 8 7.41 -14.76 -8.89
N PRO A 9 6.66 -14.55 -9.99
CA PRO A 9 7.05 -15.09 -11.30
C PRO A 9 8.45 -14.63 -11.71
N MET A 10 9.27 -15.53 -12.26
CA MET A 10 10.68 -15.23 -12.57
C MET A 10 10.86 -13.97 -13.43
N ALA A 11 10.03 -13.78 -14.46
CA ALA A 11 10.09 -12.59 -15.31
C ALA A 11 9.87 -11.28 -14.53
N VAL A 12 8.97 -11.29 -13.53
CA VAL A 12 8.73 -10.14 -12.65
C VAL A 12 9.94 -9.93 -11.74
N PHE A 13 10.51 -11.01 -11.20
CA PHE A 13 11.71 -10.92 -10.36
C PHE A 13 12.90 -10.32 -11.12
N GLU A 14 13.14 -10.74 -12.36
CA GLU A 14 14.19 -10.19 -13.22
C GLU A 14 13.99 -8.69 -13.50
N GLU A 15 12.75 -8.26 -13.75
CA GLU A 15 12.42 -6.85 -13.92
C GLU A 15 12.70 -6.04 -12.65
N LEU A 16 12.27 -6.54 -11.49
CA LEU A 16 12.50 -5.91 -10.18
C LEU A 16 14.00 -5.76 -9.86
N MET A 17 14.80 -6.77 -10.22
CA MET A 17 16.26 -6.73 -10.04
C MET A 17 16.96 -5.67 -10.93
N GLY A 18 16.32 -5.26 -12.02
CA GLY A 18 16.81 -4.20 -12.90
C GLY A 18 16.48 -2.78 -12.41
N LEU A 19 15.62 -2.64 -11.40
CA LEU A 19 15.23 -1.35 -10.85
C LEU A 19 16.24 -0.83 -9.81
N PRO A 20 16.40 0.50 -9.67
CA PRO A 20 17.40 1.08 -8.79
C PRO A 20 17.14 0.78 -7.30
N PHE A 21 18.20 0.73 -6.51
CA PHE A 21 18.08 0.84 -5.05
C PHE A 21 17.71 2.27 -4.67
N GLY A 22 16.81 2.45 -3.69
CA GLY A 22 16.38 3.78 -3.29
C GLY A 22 15.06 3.74 -2.50
N SER A 23 14.27 4.80 -2.64
CA SER A 23 12.98 4.92 -1.95
C SER A 23 11.86 4.33 -2.78
N TYR A 24 11.06 3.45 -2.18
CA TYR A 24 9.89 2.86 -2.82
C TYR A 24 8.64 3.12 -2.00
N GLY A 25 7.56 3.43 -2.70
CA GLY A 25 6.25 3.61 -2.12
C GLY A 25 5.31 2.45 -2.44
N ILE A 26 4.42 2.15 -1.49
CA ILE A 26 3.28 1.26 -1.65
C ILE A 26 2.01 2.06 -1.42
N ALA A 27 1.10 2.02 -2.39
CA ALA A 27 -0.22 2.62 -2.27
C ALA A 27 -1.30 1.55 -2.43
N TYR A 28 -2.34 1.60 -1.59
CA TYR A 28 -3.50 0.73 -1.71
C TYR A 28 -4.82 1.48 -1.65
N ASP A 29 -5.86 0.88 -2.22
CA ASP A 29 -7.24 1.32 -2.12
C ASP A 29 -8.15 0.11 -1.95
N ILE A 30 -9.06 0.19 -0.98
CA ILE A 30 -9.90 -0.92 -0.54
C ILE A 30 -11.35 -0.48 -0.53
N SER A 31 -12.20 -1.28 -1.17
CA SER A 31 -13.64 -1.05 -1.19
C SER A 31 -14.22 -1.12 0.22
N THR A 32 -14.63 0.04 0.74
CA THR A 32 -15.33 0.13 2.02
C THR A 32 -16.60 -0.74 1.99
N GLN A 33 -17.36 -0.68 0.89
CA GLN A 33 -18.57 -1.47 0.71
C GLN A 33 -18.30 -2.98 0.78
N ARG A 34 -17.38 -3.52 -0.04
CA ARG A 34 -17.09 -4.96 -0.03
C ARG A 34 -16.49 -5.43 1.30
N THR A 35 -15.86 -4.54 2.06
CA THR A 35 -15.35 -4.85 3.40
C THR A 35 -16.48 -4.98 4.43
N GLN A 36 -17.45 -4.07 4.40
CA GLN A 36 -18.46 -3.92 5.45
C GLN A 36 -19.79 -4.63 5.17
N ASP A 37 -20.15 -4.82 3.90
CA ASP A 37 -21.40 -5.48 3.50
C ASP A 37 -21.49 -6.90 4.08
N ASN A 38 -22.71 -7.37 4.31
CA ASN A 38 -22.93 -8.72 4.78
C ASN A 38 -22.52 -9.77 3.74
N VAL A 39 -22.09 -10.92 4.23
CA VAL A 39 -21.90 -12.13 3.41
C VAL A 39 -23.21 -12.45 2.66
N PRO A 40 -23.19 -12.82 1.37
CA PRO A 40 -22.02 -13.19 0.55
C PRO A 40 -21.38 -12.04 -0.25
N HIS A 41 -21.90 -10.81 -0.15
CA HIS A 41 -21.47 -9.70 -1.00
C HIS A 41 -20.34 -8.86 -0.37
N GLY A 42 -20.05 -9.09 0.91
CA GLY A 42 -18.91 -8.53 1.61
C GLY A 42 -18.46 -9.41 2.78
N TRP A 43 -17.67 -8.84 3.67
CA TRP A 43 -17.02 -9.56 4.76
C TRP A 43 -17.61 -9.31 6.14
N HIS A 44 -18.63 -8.44 6.26
CA HIS A 44 -19.17 -7.97 7.54
C HIS A 44 -18.05 -7.51 8.51
N ALA A 45 -16.97 -6.95 7.96
CA ALA A 45 -15.78 -6.61 8.72
C ALA A 45 -15.75 -5.11 9.01
N ASN A 46 -15.32 -4.75 10.21
CA ASN A 46 -15.02 -3.35 10.49
C ASN A 46 -13.83 -2.91 9.63
N ARG A 47 -14.02 -1.82 8.87
CA ARG A 47 -13.01 -1.22 8.04
C ARG A 47 -11.74 -0.91 8.83
N SER A 48 -11.86 -0.31 10.01
CA SER A 48 -10.71 0.11 10.82
C SER A 48 -9.75 -1.05 11.10
N ASN A 49 -10.28 -2.22 11.48
CA ASN A 49 -9.44 -3.39 11.76
C ASN A 49 -8.61 -3.84 10.56
N THR A 50 -9.17 -3.78 9.33
CA THR A 50 -8.44 -4.10 8.10
C THR A 50 -7.29 -3.11 7.86
N TYR A 51 -7.54 -1.82 8.07
CA TYR A 51 -6.50 -0.80 7.93
C TYR A 51 -5.43 -0.94 9.01
N ASP A 52 -5.81 -1.25 10.25
CA ASP A 52 -4.86 -1.45 11.36
C ASP A 52 -3.92 -2.64 11.09
N GLU A 53 -4.43 -3.75 10.54
CA GLU A 53 -3.58 -4.88 10.14
C GLU A 53 -2.59 -4.51 9.03
N LEU A 54 -3.03 -3.76 8.01
CA LEU A 54 -2.16 -3.27 6.92
C LEU A 54 -1.08 -2.33 7.46
N VAL A 55 -1.47 -1.39 8.31
CA VAL A 55 -0.57 -0.46 9.01
C VAL A 55 0.50 -1.26 9.76
N ASN A 56 0.10 -2.25 10.55
CA ASN A 56 1.04 -3.05 11.33
C ASN A 56 2.03 -3.83 10.44
N LEU A 57 1.56 -4.40 9.33
CA LEU A 57 2.44 -5.12 8.38
C LEU A 57 3.45 -4.17 7.73
N LEU A 58 3.01 -2.98 7.31
CA LEU A 58 3.86 -1.99 6.65
C LEU A 58 4.89 -1.39 7.62
N LEU A 59 4.46 -1.02 8.83
CA LEU A 59 5.37 -0.58 9.90
C LEU A 59 6.40 -1.64 10.25
N ALA A 60 5.98 -2.91 10.36
CA ALA A 60 6.90 -4.03 10.63
C ALA A 60 7.91 -4.26 9.48
N ALA A 61 7.56 -3.89 8.26
CA ALA A 61 8.44 -3.93 7.09
C ALA A 61 9.32 -2.66 6.94
N GLY A 62 9.25 -1.71 7.87
CA GLY A 62 10.05 -0.49 7.86
C GLY A 62 9.48 0.65 7.00
N TYR A 63 8.22 0.55 6.58
CA TYR A 63 7.54 1.64 5.88
C TYR A 63 7.04 2.69 6.86
N GLN A 64 7.13 3.95 6.45
CA GLN A 64 6.53 5.09 7.11
C GLN A 64 5.27 5.49 6.34
N GLN A 65 4.25 5.94 7.08
CA GLN A 65 3.03 6.43 6.47
C GLN A 65 3.27 7.84 5.95
N ASP A 66 3.05 8.05 4.66
CA ASP A 66 3.14 9.36 4.01
C ASP A 66 1.76 10.04 4.07
N GLN A 67 0.75 9.42 3.45
CA GLN A 67 -0.63 9.89 3.51
C GLN A 67 -1.64 8.75 3.43
N LEU A 68 -2.47 8.57 4.46
CA LEU A 68 -3.58 7.59 4.47
C LEU A 68 -3.15 6.18 4.04
N SER A 69 -3.38 5.80 2.78
CA SER A 69 -3.05 4.50 2.21
C SER A 69 -1.78 4.50 1.37
N VAL A 70 -0.96 5.54 1.51
CA VAL A 70 0.32 5.75 0.84
C VAL A 70 1.45 5.63 1.87
N TRP A 71 2.42 4.80 1.54
CA TRP A 71 3.50 4.39 2.43
C TRP A 71 4.82 4.43 1.71
N ILE A 72 5.90 4.83 2.38
CA ILE A 72 7.23 4.96 1.79
C ILE A 72 8.26 4.22 2.65
N CYS A 73 9.19 3.54 2.01
CA CYS A 73 10.37 2.96 2.64
C CYS A 73 11.61 3.46 1.89
N ASP A 74 12.49 4.15 2.61
CA ASP A 74 13.80 4.54 2.11
C ASP A 74 14.77 3.37 2.16
N ASP A 75 15.86 3.47 1.39
CA ASP A 75 16.95 2.49 1.38
C ASP A 75 16.50 1.04 1.17
N THR A 76 15.59 0.81 0.21
CA THR A 76 15.05 -0.51 -0.11
C THR A 76 15.26 -0.88 -1.58
N THR A 77 15.15 -2.18 -1.87
CA THR A 77 15.14 -2.70 -3.24
C THR A 77 13.70 -2.83 -3.75
N ALA A 78 13.52 -2.70 -5.07
CA ALA A 78 12.21 -2.96 -5.69
C ALA A 78 11.69 -4.37 -5.35
N THR A 79 12.58 -5.36 -5.27
CA THR A 79 12.24 -6.74 -4.89
C THR A 79 11.67 -6.82 -3.47
N GLN A 80 12.31 -6.18 -2.49
CA GLN A 80 11.81 -6.14 -1.11
C GLN A 80 10.48 -5.38 -1.01
N ALA A 81 10.34 -4.27 -1.75
CA ALA A 81 9.11 -3.50 -1.81
C ALA A 81 7.96 -4.31 -2.41
N TYR A 82 8.21 -5.00 -3.53
CA TYR A 82 7.23 -5.85 -4.19
C TYR A 82 6.84 -7.05 -3.31
N TRP A 83 7.81 -7.67 -2.64
CA TRP A 83 7.54 -8.74 -1.68
C TRP A 83 6.67 -8.26 -0.52
N THR A 84 6.97 -7.08 0.02
CA THR A 84 6.16 -6.46 1.08
C THR A 84 4.75 -6.21 0.60
N MET A 85 4.58 -5.67 -0.61
CA MET A 85 3.27 -5.44 -1.24
C MET A 85 2.46 -6.73 -1.37
N LEU A 86 3.08 -7.83 -1.80
CA LEU A 86 2.41 -9.13 -1.86
C LEU A 86 2.06 -9.65 -0.46
N SER A 87 2.91 -9.43 0.53
CA SER A 87 2.68 -9.89 1.90
C SER A 87 1.45 -9.28 2.56
N LEU A 88 0.93 -8.17 2.04
CA LEU A 88 -0.33 -7.57 2.50
C LEU A 88 -1.53 -8.50 2.31
N SER A 89 -1.48 -9.45 1.36
CA SER A 89 -2.53 -10.48 1.21
C SER A 89 -2.74 -11.33 2.47
N ARG A 90 -1.79 -11.30 3.41
CA ARG A 90 -1.86 -12.03 4.68
C ARG A 90 -2.77 -11.37 5.72
N VAL A 91 -3.36 -10.21 5.41
CA VAL A 91 -4.41 -9.59 6.24
C VAL A 91 -5.57 -10.56 6.43
N ARG A 92 -6.04 -10.67 7.67
CA ARG A 92 -7.07 -11.64 8.04
C ARG A 92 -8.46 -11.04 7.91
N PRO A 93 -9.49 -11.85 7.62
CA PRO A 93 -9.39 -13.24 7.18
C PRO A 93 -8.79 -13.36 5.77
N SER A 94 -8.11 -14.47 5.48
CA SER A 94 -7.54 -14.76 4.15
C SER A 94 -8.60 -14.64 3.05
N GLY A 95 -8.24 -14.08 1.90
CA GLY A 95 -9.18 -13.80 0.81
C GLY A 95 -9.90 -12.45 0.95
N LYS A 96 -9.87 -11.80 2.12
CA LYS A 96 -10.52 -10.50 2.32
C LYS A 96 -9.84 -9.43 1.48
N LEU A 97 -8.52 -9.30 1.58
CA LEU A 97 -7.85 -8.23 0.85
C LEU A 97 -8.01 -8.42 -0.66
N GLU A 98 -7.86 -9.65 -1.15
CA GLU A 98 -7.93 -10.02 -2.56
C GLU A 98 -9.29 -9.70 -3.20
N THR A 99 -10.38 -9.82 -2.44
CA THR A 99 -11.75 -9.56 -2.93
C THR A 99 -12.20 -8.12 -2.71
N THR A 100 -11.54 -7.38 -1.82
CA THR A 100 -11.90 -6.00 -1.46
C THR A 100 -10.97 -4.94 -2.06
N ILE A 101 -9.76 -5.31 -2.47
CA ILE A 101 -8.78 -4.40 -3.07
C ILE A 101 -9.30 -3.84 -4.40
N GLN A 102 -9.18 -2.51 -4.56
CA GLN A 102 -9.50 -1.78 -5.78
C GLN A 102 -8.23 -1.33 -6.51
N GLY A 103 -7.15 -1.11 -5.76
CA GLY A 103 -5.83 -0.86 -6.31
C GLY A 103 -4.74 -1.21 -5.31
N LEU A 104 -3.65 -1.79 -5.78
CA LEU A 104 -2.44 -2.05 -4.99
C LEU A 104 -1.25 -1.81 -5.93
N LYS A 105 -0.40 -0.85 -5.59
CA LYS A 105 0.67 -0.37 -6.47
C LYS A 105 1.96 -0.18 -5.70
N MET A 106 3.06 -0.49 -6.37
CA MET A 106 4.41 -0.12 -5.97
C MET A 106 4.92 0.95 -6.93
N TYR A 107 5.67 1.93 -6.44
CA TYR A 107 6.30 2.96 -7.26
C TYR A 107 7.65 3.37 -6.69
N HIS A 108 8.59 3.76 -7.55
CA HIS A 108 9.87 4.33 -7.14
C HIS A 108 9.69 5.83 -6.86
N VAL A 109 10.20 6.30 -5.74
CA VAL A 109 10.11 7.69 -5.30
C VAL A 109 11.40 8.40 -5.66
N PHE A 110 11.35 9.23 -6.70
CA PHE A 110 12.52 9.98 -7.16
C PHE A 110 12.70 11.33 -6.44
N ASN A 111 11.59 12.02 -6.12
CA ASN A 111 11.60 13.27 -5.37
C ASN A 111 10.28 13.43 -4.60
N GLN A 112 10.35 13.76 -3.30
CA GLN A 112 9.20 14.03 -2.42
C GLN A 112 8.94 15.54 -2.21
N GLU A 113 9.81 16.43 -2.71
CA GLU A 113 9.74 17.89 -2.50
C GLU A 113 8.54 18.58 -3.18
N PHE A 114 7.77 17.86 -4.00
CA PHE A 114 6.61 18.39 -4.72
C PHE A 114 5.28 18.13 -4.00
N ASP A 115 5.28 17.91 -2.69
CA ASP A 115 4.06 17.90 -1.89
C ASP A 115 3.62 19.34 -1.57
N ILE A 116 2.44 19.72 -2.06
CA ILE A 116 1.84 21.04 -1.81
C ILE A 116 0.69 21.01 -0.82
N THR A 117 0.45 19.87 -0.17
CA THR A 117 -0.72 19.66 0.70
C THR A 117 -0.82 20.74 1.77
N GLU A 118 0.28 21.07 2.45
CA GLU A 118 0.31 22.12 3.46
C GLU A 118 0.00 23.50 2.86
N TYR A 119 0.59 23.84 1.71
CA TYR A 119 0.30 25.11 1.01
C TYR A 119 -1.16 25.24 0.58
N MET A 120 -1.80 24.14 0.18
CA MET A 120 -3.22 24.09 -0.17
C MET A 120 -4.10 24.24 1.07
N GLN A 121 -3.78 23.55 2.18
CA GLN A 121 -4.55 23.61 3.42
C GLN A 121 -4.49 25.00 4.10
N LEU A 122 -3.35 25.69 3.99
CA LEU A 122 -3.17 27.03 4.56
C LEU A 122 -3.74 28.15 3.67
N GLY A 123 -4.30 27.82 2.50
CA GLY A 123 -5.01 28.79 1.64
C GLY A 123 -4.12 29.91 1.09
N GLY A 124 -2.81 29.67 0.95
CA GLY A 124 -1.85 30.69 0.51
C GLY A 124 -1.93 30.99 -0.99
N ILE A 125 -0.80 30.85 -1.69
CA ILE A 125 -0.65 31.17 -3.13
C ILE A 125 -1.69 30.44 -4.00
N TYR A 126 -2.20 29.30 -3.55
CA TYR A 126 -3.14 28.45 -4.28
C TYR A 126 -4.63 28.65 -3.92
N SER A 127 -4.96 29.56 -2.98
CA SER A 127 -6.34 29.98 -2.72
C SER A 127 -6.47 31.52 -2.58
N PRO A 128 -6.15 32.28 -3.64
CA PRO A 128 -6.03 33.74 -3.56
C PRO A 128 -7.38 34.49 -3.47
N ILE A 129 -8.51 33.78 -3.45
CA ILE A 129 -9.84 34.36 -3.38
C ILE A 129 -10.37 34.17 -1.95
N LEU A 130 -9.92 35.05 -1.05
CA LEU A 130 -10.56 35.36 0.22
C LEU A 130 -10.88 36.86 0.26
#